data_AF-A0A955FMQ3-F1
#
_entry.id   AF-A0A955FMQ3-F1
#
_cell.length_a   1.000
_cell.length_b   1.000
_cell.length_c   1.000
_cell.angle_alpha   90.00
_cell.angle_beta   90.00
_cell.angle_gamma   90.00
#
_symmetry.space_group_name_H-M   'P 1'
#
loop_
_entity.id
_entity.type
_entity.pdbx_description
1 polymer ?
#
loop_
_entity_poly.entity_id
_entity_poly.type
_entity_poly.pdbx_seq_one_letter_code
_entity_poly.pdbx_strand_id
1 'polypeptide(L)'
;MMYKIAYYLAQVRVPRGDVENVRDLPDGITNANVTKGLAIAGGIAGGIALIIIAYGALKFVLSQGNPQEITKAKNTILDGLIGLGIIVAASGIIGFVVTALT
;
A
#
# COMPACT_ATOMS: atom_id res chain seq x y z
N MET A 1 3.49 46.99 47.23
CA MET A 1 3.71 45.54 47.06
C MET A 1 2.80 44.91 46.00
N MET A 2 1.57 45.40 45.81
CA MET A 2 0.58 44.88 44.83
C MET A 2 1.05 44.87 43.36
N TYR A 3 1.76 45.90 42.90
CA TYR A 3 2.17 46.04 41.48
C TYR A 3 3.13 44.94 41.01
N LYS A 4 3.94 44.37 41.92
CA LYS A 4 4.84 43.27 41.58
C LYS A 4 4.07 41.98 41.29
N ILE A 5 2.97 41.74 42.00
CA ILE A 5 2.15 40.53 41.83
C ILE A 5 1.48 40.54 40.44
N ALA A 6 0.95 41.69 40.02
CA ALA A 6 0.37 41.84 38.68
C ALA A 6 1.39 41.60 37.56
N TYR A 7 2.65 42.02 37.73
CA TYR A 7 3.72 41.78 36.76
C TYR A 7 4.09 40.30 36.63
N TYR A 8 4.17 39.58 37.76
CA TYR A 8 4.46 38.14 37.73
C TYR A 8 3.33 37.34 37.08
N LEU A 9 2.06 37.71 37.28
CA LEU A 9 0.93 37.06 36.62
C LEU A 9 0.88 37.34 35.10
N ALA A 10 1.31 38.52 34.66
CA ALA A 10 1.44 38.84 33.23
C ALA A 10 2.53 38.01 32.52
N GLN A 11 3.54 37.55 33.27
CA GLN A 11 4.59 36.65 32.75
C GLN A 11 4.20 35.17 32.78
N VAL A 12 3.19 34.76 33.55
CA VAL A 12 2.61 33.40 33.54
C VAL A 12 1.60 33.27 32.40
N ARG A 13 1.97 33.73 31.20
CA ARG A 13 1.30 33.34 29.98
C ARG A 13 1.95 32.05 29.54
N VAL A 14 1.27 30.91 29.78
CA VAL A 14 1.72 29.59 29.31
C VAL A 14 2.09 29.72 27.83
N PRO A 15 3.37 29.51 27.46
CA PRO A 15 3.78 29.50 26.07
C PRO A 15 3.03 28.37 25.36
N ARG A 16 2.11 28.73 24.46
CA ARG A 16 1.38 27.75 23.62
C ARG A 16 2.26 27.14 22.51
N GLY A 17 3.56 27.46 22.48
CA GLY A 17 4.49 26.95 21.47
C GLY A 17 4.75 25.45 21.59
N ASP A 18 4.66 24.90 22.81
CA ASP A 18 5.03 23.50 23.06
C ASP A 18 3.86 22.50 22.85
N VAL A 19 2.63 22.99 22.64
CA VAL A 19 1.45 22.12 22.35
C VAL A 19 1.22 21.89 20.86
N GLU A 20 2.04 22.47 19.98
CA GLU A 20 2.01 22.18 18.55
C GLU A 20 2.61 20.79 18.26
N ASN A 21 3.58 20.36 19.08
CA ASN A 21 4.41 19.17 18.87
C ASN A 21 3.78 17.86 19.43
N VAL A 22 2.52 17.88 19.87
CA VAL A 22 1.77 16.65 20.18
C VAL A 22 1.16 16.03 18.91
N ARG A 23 1.16 16.79 17.80
CA ARG A 23 0.69 16.37 16.47
C ARG A 23 1.77 15.69 15.63
N ASP A 24 3.03 15.82 16.04
CA ASP A 24 4.21 15.28 15.34
C ASP A 24 4.74 14.00 15.99
N LEU A 25 3.89 13.29 16.76
CA LEU A 25 4.21 11.92 17.15
C LEU A 25 4.34 11.10 15.85
N PRO A 26 5.50 10.49 15.56
CA PRO A 26 5.65 9.63 14.40
C PRO A 26 4.54 8.60 14.46
N ASP A 27 3.72 8.58 13.41
CA ASP A 27 2.55 7.75 13.37
C ASP A 27 2.96 6.26 13.45
N GLY A 28 3.01 5.73 14.66
CA GLY A 28 3.15 4.31 14.91
C GLY A 28 1.93 3.63 14.32
N ILE A 29 2.10 3.07 13.11
CA ILE A 29 1.08 2.35 12.35
C ILE A 29 -0.25 3.14 12.24
N THR A 30 -0.23 4.30 11.57
CA THR A 30 -1.49 4.89 11.05
C THR A 30 -1.97 4.12 9.82
N ASN A 31 -3.29 4.15 9.59
CA ASN A 31 -3.96 3.59 8.41
C ASN A 31 -3.30 4.02 7.09
N ALA A 32 -2.73 5.23 7.05
CA ALA A 32 -2.00 5.73 5.89
C ALA A 32 -0.79 4.86 5.51
N ASN A 33 -0.05 4.33 6.49
CA ASN A 33 1.13 3.50 6.23
C ASN A 33 0.74 2.08 5.81
N VAL A 34 -0.34 1.53 6.40
CA VAL A 34 -0.90 0.22 6.02
C VAL A 34 -1.46 0.28 4.60
N THR A 35 -2.27 1.28 4.26
CA THR A 35 -2.83 1.44 2.90
C THR A 35 -1.73 1.65 1.86
N LYS A 36 -0.70 2.46 2.16
CA LYS A 36 0.44 2.64 1.26
C LYS A 36 1.21 1.33 1.04
N GLY A 37 1.48 0.58 2.11
CA GLY A 37 2.17 -0.71 2.02
C GLY A 37 1.40 -1.72 1.17
N LEU A 38 0.08 -1.82 1.36
CA LEU A 38 -0.78 -2.71 0.58
C LEU A 38 -0.90 -2.28 -0.88
N ALA A 39 -0.97 -0.98 -1.17
CA ALA A 39 -0.98 -0.46 -2.53
C ALA A 39 0.32 -0.79 -3.28
N ILE A 40 1.48 -0.63 -2.62
CA ILE A 40 2.78 -0.98 -3.20
C ILE A 40 2.89 -2.49 -3.43
N ALA A 41 2.52 -3.31 -2.43
CA ALA A 41 2.55 -4.77 -2.56
C ALA A 41 1.64 -5.27 -3.69
N GLY A 42 0.41 -4.75 -3.76
CA GLY A 42 -0.54 -5.07 -4.83
C GLY A 42 -0.04 -4.63 -6.21
N GLY A 43 0.57 -3.44 -6.31
CA GLY A 43 1.16 -2.94 -7.54
C GLY A 43 2.33 -3.79 -8.04
N ILE A 44 3.23 -4.21 -7.15
CA ILE A 44 4.35 -5.11 -7.48
C ILE A 44 3.83 -6.46 -7.92
N ALA A 45 2.91 -7.06 -7.17
CA ALA A 45 2.31 -8.35 -7.52
C ALA A 45 1.59 -8.29 -8.89
N GLY A 46 0.84 -7.21 -9.14
CA GLY A 46 0.18 -6.99 -10.43
C GLY A 46 1.18 -6.82 -11.57
N GLY A 47 2.26 -6.08 -11.35
CA GLY A 47 3.36 -5.93 -12.31
C GLY A 47 4.02 -7.27 -12.67
N ILE A 48 4.30 -8.11 -11.66
CA ILE A 48 4.87 -9.45 -11.88
C ILE A 48 3.91 -10.32 -12.70
N ALA A 49 2.61 -10.29 -12.39
CA ALA A 49 1.61 -11.04 -13.15
C ALA A 49 1.60 -10.64 -14.63
N LEU A 50 1.67 -9.34 -14.93
CA LEU A 50 1.76 -8.85 -16.31
C LEU A 50 3.03 -9.33 -17.03
N ILE A 51 4.17 -9.38 -16.34
CA ILE A 51 5.43 -9.89 -16.91
C ILE A 51 5.30 -11.38 -17.26
N ILE A 52 4.70 -12.19 -16.38
CA ILE A 52 4.47 -13.62 -16.63
C ILE A 52 3.56 -13.83 -17.84
N ILE A 53 2.47 -13.05 -17.94
CA ILE A 53 1.54 -13.09 -19.08
C ILE A 53 2.26 -12.71 -20.37
N ALA A 54 3.03 -11.62 -20.36
CA ALA A 54 3.78 -11.17 -21.53
C ALA A 54 4.82 -12.22 -21.98
N TYR A 55 5.54 -12.81 -21.03
CA TYR A 55 6.50 -13.89 -21.33
C TYR A 55 5.81 -15.11 -21.95
N GLY A 56 4.68 -15.54 -21.38
CA GLY A 56 3.87 -16.62 -21.94
C GLY A 56 3.33 -16.31 -23.34
N ALA A 57 2.90 -15.06 -23.58
CA ALA A 57 2.41 -14.61 -24.88
C ALA A 57 3.51 -14.59 -25.95
N LEU A 58 4.69 -14.07 -25.63
CA LEU A 58 5.85 -14.11 -26.53
C LEU A 58 6.21 -15.56 -26.87
N LYS A 59 6.26 -16.43 -25.86
CA LYS A 59 6.53 -17.86 -26.05
C LYS A 59 5.48 -18.51 -26.94
N PHE A 60 4.20 -18.17 -26.79
CA PHE A 60 3.11 -18.70 -27.61
C PHE A 60 3.29 -18.35 -29.09
N VAL A 61 3.61 -17.09 -29.41
CA VAL A 61 3.87 -16.65 -30.80
C VAL A 61 5.12 -17.31 -31.37
N LEU A 62 6.18 -17.43 -30.58
CA LEU A 62 7.46 -18.02 -30.98
C LEU A 62 7.44 -19.55 -31.08
N SER A 63 6.38 -20.23 -30.64
CA SER A 63 6.31 -21.69 -30.57
C SER A 63 6.24 -22.38 -31.95
N GLN A 64 6.13 -21.64 -33.06
CA GLN A 64 6.25 -22.15 -34.45
C GLN A 64 5.41 -23.40 -34.77
N GLY A 65 4.26 -23.59 -34.10
CA GLY A 65 3.39 -24.75 -34.32
C GLY A 65 3.77 -26.01 -33.54
N ASN A 66 4.82 -25.99 -32.71
CA ASN A 66 5.13 -27.10 -31.80
C ASN A 66 4.04 -27.23 -30.72
N PRO A 67 3.26 -28.33 -30.68
CA PRO A 67 2.14 -28.50 -29.75
C PRO A 67 2.57 -28.47 -28.28
N GLN A 68 3.76 -28.98 -27.95
CA GLN A 68 4.26 -28.98 -26.58
C GLN A 68 4.60 -27.56 -26.10
N GLU A 69 5.26 -26.76 -26.93
CA GLU A 69 5.63 -25.38 -26.55
C GLU A 69 4.41 -24.45 -26.50
N ILE A 70 3.45 -24.65 -27.40
CA ILE A 70 2.15 -23.96 -27.36
C ILE A 70 1.42 -24.26 -26.04
N THR A 71 1.39 -25.53 -25.63
CA THR A 71 0.71 -25.93 -24.39
C THR A 71 1.38 -25.32 -23.17
N LYS A 72 2.72 -25.36 -23.10
CA LYS A 72 3.47 -24.71 -22.02
C LYS A 72 3.21 -23.21 -21.97
N ALA A 73 3.24 -22.53 -23.12
CA ALA A 73 3.00 -21.09 -23.20
C ALA A 73 1.60 -20.73 -22.70
N LYS A 74 0.57 -21.49 -23.10
CA LYS A 74 -0.81 -21.31 -22.60
C LYS A 74 -0.90 -21.48 -21.09
N ASN A 75 -0.25 -22.50 -20.53
CA ASN A 75 -0.25 -22.72 -19.08
C ASN A 75 0.42 -21.54 -18.35
N THR A 76 1.55 -21.03 -18.86
CA THR A 76 2.20 -19.85 -18.28
C THR A 76 1.31 -18.60 -18.30
N ILE A 77 0.59 -18.37 -19.41
CA ILE A 77 -0.40 -17.27 -19.48
C ILE A 77 -1.51 -17.48 -18.46
N LEU A 78 -2.02 -18.71 -18.35
CA LEU A 78 -3.09 -19.04 -17.42
C LEU A 78 -2.67 -18.83 -15.97
N ASP A 79 -1.46 -19.25 -15.59
CA ASP A 79 -0.90 -19.05 -14.26
C ASP A 79 -0.80 -17.55 -13.93
N GLY A 80 -0.37 -16.73 -14.89
CA GLY A 80 -0.34 -15.27 -14.75
C GLY A 80 -1.75 -14.66 -14.58
N LEU A 81 -2.74 -15.14 -15.32
CA LEU A 81 -4.13 -14.70 -15.20
C LEU A 81 -4.75 -15.11 -13.86
N ILE A 82 -4.46 -16.31 -13.37
CA ILE A 82 -4.90 -16.78 -12.05
C ILE A 82 -4.31 -15.87 -10.96
N GLY A 83 -3.01 -15.58 -11.04
CA GLY A 83 -2.34 -14.66 -10.11
C GLY A 83 -2.99 -13.27 -10.12
N LEU A 84 -3.29 -12.72 -11.30
CA LEU A 84 -3.99 -11.45 -11.43
C LEU A 84 -5.39 -11.50 -10.81
N GLY A 85 -6.14 -12.58 -11.03
CA GLY A 85 -7.45 -12.79 -10.42
C GLY A 85 -7.40 -12.83 -8.89
N ILE A 86 -6.39 -13.47 -8.31
CA ILE A 86 -6.17 -13.52 -6.86
C ILE A 86 -5.90 -12.12 -6.31
N ILE A 87 -5.10 -11.29 -6.97
CA ILE A 87 -4.81 -9.91 -6.53
C ILE A 87 -6.10 -9.09 -6.49
N VAL A 88 -6.95 -9.21 -7.52
CA VAL A 88 -8.24 -8.54 -7.57
C VAL A 88 -9.14 -9.02 -6.42
N ALA A 89 -9.23 -10.33 -6.19
CA ALA A 89 -10.01 -10.88 -5.07
C ALA A 89 -9.49 -10.42 -3.70
N ALA A 90 -8.16 -10.38 -3.52
CA ALA A 90 -7.52 -9.92 -2.30
C ALA A 90 -7.82 -8.45 -1.98
N SER A 91 -7.97 -7.59 -3.00
CA SER A 91 -8.30 -6.18 -2.80
C SER A 91 -9.64 -5.98 -2.05
N GLY A 92 -10.63 -6.84 -2.30
CA GLY A 92 -11.90 -6.83 -1.57
C GLY A 92 -11.75 -7.17 -0.10
N ILE A 93 -10.92 -8.18 0.22
CA ILE A 93 -10.63 -8.58 1.60
C ILE A 93 -9.86 -7.48 2.34
N ILE A 94 -8.86 -6.89 1.70
CA ILE A 94 -8.09 -5.76 2.25
C ILE A 94 -9.02 -4.60 2.62
N GLY A 95 -9.95 -4.24 1.72
CA GLY A 95 -10.91 -3.17 1.97
C GLY A 95 -11.79 -3.44 3.19
N PHE A 96 -12.23 -4.68 3.38
CA PHE A 96 -12.98 -5.10 4.56
C PHE A 96 -12.17 -4.94 5.84
N VAL A 97 -10.91 -5.39 5.86
CA VAL A 97 -10.04 -5.30 7.05
C VAL A 97 -9.75 -3.84 7.43
N VAL A 98 -9.44 -2.98 6.44
CA VAL A 98 -9.16 -1.55 6.70
C VAL A 98 -10.39 -0.84 7.26
N THR A 99 -11.57 -1.14 6.72
CA THR A 99 -12.84 -0.56 7.17
C THR A 99 -13.24 -1.09 8.55
N ALA A 100 -12.97 -2.36 8.86
CA ALA A 100 -13.27 -2.94 10.17
C ALA A 100 -12.39 -2.39 11.32
N LEU A 101 -11.23 -1.82 10.99
CA LEU A 101 -10.26 -1.27 11.96
C LEU A 101 -10.38 0.25 12.17
N THR A 102 -11.19 0.96 11.36
CA THR A 102 -11.37 2.42 11.43
C THR A 102 -12.76 2.76 11.98
#